data_AF-A0AAD6ZDD6-F1
#
_entry.id   AF-A0AAD6ZDD6-F1
#
_cell.length_a   1.000
_cell.length_b   1.000
_cell.length_c   1.000
_cell.angle_alpha   90.00
_cell.angle_beta   90.00
_cell.angle_gamma   90.00
#
_symmetry.space_group_name_H-M   'P 1'
#
loop_
_entity.id
_entity.type
_entity.pdbx_description
1 polymer ?
#
loop_
_entity_poly.entity_id
_entity_poly.type
_entity_poly.pdbx_seq_one_letter_code
_entity_poly.pdbx_strand_id
1 'polypeptide(L)'
;MPLLDEVETREAQTAEILQAAHSIKIFHPSLPGGPAMVHFTAYPTAPESTIEGLPLAFVLEACFLVAGNRAGVLQVRSTVEASTGEGIWPAEGDEDKLLGTGDYYFWVKSGDTITGEYSVCTSFRNWSLPLTIPARWAGGLYRAGDAGEKTVHRSAASAVVKWLDKTCIVTGATTALQASYMVPKAEGEWFSAHDELFTTLVGGSVAHHLNSPRNMVSLRADLNMQGLDQGHFVFAPYRDKTVMVCVQDTAGDLAHQYHLREIRFPRERIPGCYQFTRFAWNMFKFSATHLGEIASSVGEVPSMTPPPPPVPRLPKRPHPGPSGDGHETGGEDEWGGRSGEQGGNSTGGGGGGGRSGNGAREEGWAGGGGAS
;
A
#
# COMPACT_ATOMS: atom_id res chain seq x y z
N MET A 1 22.76 -19.32 -39.61
CA MET A 1 21.53 -18.57 -39.29
C MET A 1 20.66 -19.42 -38.35
N PRO A 2 20.97 -19.52 -37.04
CA PRO A 2 20.14 -20.27 -36.08
C PRO A 2 19.40 -19.37 -35.06
N LEU A 3 19.68 -18.07 -35.03
CA LEU A 3 19.17 -17.15 -33.99
C LEU A 3 17.74 -16.64 -34.24
N LEU A 4 17.20 -16.81 -35.46
CA LEU A 4 15.84 -16.38 -35.78
C LEU A 4 14.80 -17.41 -35.33
N ASP A 5 15.09 -18.70 -35.51
CA ASP A 5 14.19 -19.79 -35.10
C ASP A 5 13.99 -19.84 -33.56
N GLU A 6 15.00 -19.48 -32.76
CA GLU A 6 14.90 -19.45 -31.28
C GLU A 6 14.06 -18.28 -30.74
N VAL A 7 13.98 -17.16 -31.47
CA VAL A 7 13.14 -16.01 -31.09
C VAL A 7 11.69 -16.29 -31.45
N GLU A 8 11.46 -16.86 -32.63
CA GLU A 8 10.12 -17.20 -33.12
C GLU A 8 9.47 -18.33 -32.31
N THR A 9 10.27 -19.30 -31.82
CA THR A 9 9.78 -20.32 -30.87
C THR A 9 9.48 -19.77 -29.48
N ARG A 10 10.23 -18.76 -28.99
CA ARG A 10 9.92 -18.10 -27.72
C ARG A 10 8.65 -17.25 -27.78
N GLU A 11 8.44 -16.52 -28.87
CA GLU A 11 7.20 -15.77 -29.09
C GLU A 11 6.00 -16.71 -29.24
N ALA A 12 6.16 -17.83 -29.94
CA ALA A 12 5.12 -18.86 -30.07
C ALA A 12 4.80 -19.57 -28.74
N GLN A 13 5.80 -19.91 -27.93
CA GLN A 13 5.57 -20.46 -26.58
C GLN A 13 4.91 -19.45 -25.63
N THR A 14 5.26 -18.17 -25.74
CA THR A 14 4.62 -17.10 -24.96
C THR A 14 3.16 -16.95 -25.37
N ALA A 15 2.85 -17.04 -26.68
CA ALA A 15 1.49 -16.97 -27.20
C ALA A 15 0.62 -18.20 -26.85
N GLU A 16 1.20 -19.40 -26.82
CA GLU A 16 0.47 -20.65 -26.51
C GLU A 16 0.17 -20.79 -25.00
N ILE A 17 1.06 -20.31 -24.12
CA ILE A 17 0.81 -20.17 -22.67
C ILE A 17 -0.28 -19.13 -22.38
N LEU A 18 -0.49 -18.15 -23.27
CA LEU A 18 -1.48 -17.08 -23.11
C LEU A 18 -2.91 -17.47 -23.54
N GLN A 19 -3.12 -18.57 -24.26
CA GLN A 19 -4.37 -18.77 -25.02
C GLN A 19 -5.48 -19.59 -24.31
N ALA A 20 -5.17 -20.28 -23.21
CA ALA A 20 -6.18 -20.68 -22.23
C ALA A 20 -5.99 -19.80 -21.00
N ALA A 21 -6.74 -18.69 -20.89
CA ALA A 21 -6.67 -17.84 -19.72
C ALA A 21 -7.09 -18.65 -18.48
N HIS A 22 -6.09 -19.15 -17.77
CA HIS A 22 -6.17 -19.83 -16.50
C HIS A 22 -6.62 -18.80 -15.46
N SER A 23 -7.94 -18.71 -15.25
CA SER A 23 -8.53 -17.66 -14.44
C SER A 23 -8.99 -18.16 -13.08
N ILE A 24 -8.92 -17.29 -12.08
CA ILE A 24 -9.56 -17.44 -10.78
C ILE A 24 -10.70 -16.42 -10.72
N LYS A 25 -11.95 -16.91 -10.69
CA LYS A 25 -13.15 -16.06 -10.68
C LYS A 25 -13.89 -16.24 -9.37
N ILE A 26 -14.15 -15.13 -8.68
CA ILE A 26 -14.85 -15.13 -7.40
C ILE A 26 -16.21 -14.45 -7.57
N PHE A 27 -17.28 -15.16 -7.24
CA PHE A 27 -18.67 -14.76 -7.41
C PHE A 27 -19.34 -14.47 -6.06
N HIS A 28 -20.36 -13.64 -6.12
CA HIS A 28 -21.24 -13.38 -4.99
C HIS A 28 -22.26 -14.53 -4.84
N PRO A 29 -22.43 -15.16 -3.66
CA PRO A 29 -23.32 -16.32 -3.50
C PRO A 29 -24.79 -16.03 -3.84
N SER A 30 -25.29 -14.83 -3.51
CA SER A 30 -26.66 -14.42 -3.82
C SER A 30 -26.92 -14.11 -5.30
N LEU A 31 -25.89 -14.15 -6.15
CA LEU A 31 -25.99 -13.92 -7.60
C LEU A 31 -25.45 -15.13 -8.39
N PRO A 32 -26.10 -16.31 -8.30
CA PRO A 32 -25.66 -17.47 -9.04
C PRO A 32 -25.74 -17.21 -10.55
N GLY A 33 -24.61 -17.31 -11.24
CA GLY A 33 -24.52 -16.96 -12.67
C GLY A 33 -24.34 -15.48 -12.98
N GLY A 34 -24.24 -14.63 -11.96
CA GLY A 34 -23.89 -13.21 -12.12
C GLY A 34 -22.43 -12.99 -12.48
N PRO A 35 -22.00 -11.73 -12.66
CA PRO A 35 -20.61 -11.39 -12.91
C PRO A 35 -19.72 -11.73 -11.71
N ALA A 36 -18.44 -12.02 -11.98
CA ALA A 36 -17.46 -12.19 -10.92
C ALA A 36 -17.19 -10.84 -10.23
N MET A 37 -17.19 -10.84 -8.89
CA MET A 37 -16.77 -9.67 -8.09
C MET A 37 -15.28 -9.39 -8.25
N VAL A 38 -14.50 -10.48 -8.35
CA VAL A 38 -13.05 -10.45 -8.48
C VAL A 38 -12.65 -11.47 -9.53
N HIS A 39 -11.81 -11.04 -10.46
CA HIS A 39 -11.29 -11.88 -11.53
C HIS A 39 -9.78 -11.70 -11.61
N PHE A 40 -9.06 -12.80 -11.49
CA PHE A 40 -7.61 -12.83 -11.58
C PHE A 40 -7.15 -13.76 -12.70
N THR A 41 -6.05 -13.38 -13.32
CA THR A 41 -5.25 -14.30 -14.13
C THR A 41 -4.29 -15.07 -13.22
N ALA A 42 -4.32 -16.39 -13.30
CA ALA A 42 -3.35 -17.27 -12.67
C ALA A 42 -2.12 -17.36 -13.56
N TYR A 43 -0.95 -17.17 -12.96
CA TYR A 43 0.33 -17.29 -13.63
C TYR A 43 1.16 -18.41 -13.00
N PRO A 44 2.12 -18.99 -13.75
CA PRO A 44 3.14 -19.86 -13.18
C PRO A 44 3.88 -19.18 -12.02
N THR A 45 4.10 -19.96 -10.96
CA THR A 45 4.81 -19.49 -9.75
C THR A 45 6.31 -19.28 -9.96
N ALA A 46 6.84 -19.81 -11.05
CA ALA A 46 8.19 -19.56 -11.57
C ALA A 46 8.19 -19.81 -13.08
N PRO A 47 9.18 -19.30 -13.84
CA PRO A 47 9.22 -19.43 -15.31
C PRO A 47 9.14 -20.86 -15.84
N GLU A 48 9.61 -21.84 -15.06
CA GLU A 48 9.63 -23.27 -15.42
C GLU A 48 8.62 -24.09 -14.60
N SER A 49 7.80 -23.45 -13.78
CA SER A 49 6.84 -24.13 -12.91
C SER A 49 5.59 -24.49 -13.70
N THR A 50 5.11 -25.72 -13.53
CA THR A 50 3.76 -26.12 -13.97
C THR A 50 2.71 -25.78 -12.92
N ILE A 51 3.11 -25.26 -11.75
CA ILE A 51 2.22 -24.86 -10.68
C ILE A 51 1.86 -23.40 -10.87
N GLU A 52 0.57 -23.16 -11.09
CA GLU A 52 -0.01 -21.85 -11.32
C GLU A 52 -1.05 -21.53 -10.26
N GLY A 53 -1.26 -20.24 -10.02
CA GLY A 53 -2.28 -19.78 -9.10
C GLY A 53 -1.90 -18.50 -8.39
N LEU A 54 -2.67 -18.18 -7.36
CA LEU A 54 -2.40 -17.06 -6.47
C LEU A 54 -2.35 -17.54 -5.02
N PRO A 55 -1.58 -16.91 -4.13
CA PRO A 55 -1.65 -17.22 -2.71
C PRO A 55 -3.10 -17.14 -2.21
N LEU A 56 -3.61 -18.17 -1.54
CA LEU A 56 -4.99 -18.23 -1.07
C LEU A 56 -5.31 -17.02 -0.18
N ALA A 57 -4.38 -16.68 0.71
CA ALA A 57 -4.50 -15.55 1.61
C ALA A 57 -4.60 -14.20 0.85
N PHE A 58 -3.95 -14.08 -0.31
CA PHE A 58 -4.07 -12.91 -1.20
C PHE A 58 -5.50 -12.79 -1.76
N VAL A 59 -6.04 -13.89 -2.26
CA VAL A 59 -7.39 -13.91 -2.85
C VAL A 59 -8.46 -13.62 -1.80
N LEU A 60 -8.36 -14.23 -0.62
CA LEU A 60 -9.29 -14.00 0.49
C LEU A 60 -9.31 -12.55 0.95
N GLU A 61 -8.15 -11.88 0.97
CA GLU A 61 -8.10 -10.46 1.34
C GLU A 61 -8.63 -9.53 0.27
N ALA A 62 -8.45 -9.85 -1.01
CA ALA A 62 -9.13 -9.12 -2.07
C ALA A 62 -10.66 -9.20 -1.90
N CYS A 63 -11.17 -10.39 -1.55
CA CYS A 63 -12.58 -10.59 -1.26
C CYS A 63 -13.01 -9.86 0.02
N PHE A 64 -12.20 -9.86 1.08
CA PHE A 64 -12.42 -9.11 2.32
C PHE A 64 -12.63 -7.62 2.04
N LEU A 65 -11.82 -7.03 1.16
CA LEU A 65 -11.93 -5.62 0.78
C LEU A 65 -13.24 -5.35 0.05
N VAL A 66 -13.55 -6.15 -0.98
CA VAL A 66 -14.79 -6.02 -1.76
C VAL A 66 -16.02 -6.28 -0.89
N ALA A 67 -15.95 -7.13 0.12
CA ALA A 67 -17.02 -7.38 1.07
C ALA A 67 -17.13 -6.32 2.19
N GLY A 68 -16.37 -5.22 2.10
CA GLY A 68 -16.43 -4.13 3.09
C GLY A 68 -15.77 -4.48 4.42
N ASN A 69 -14.56 -5.04 4.36
CA ASN A 69 -13.77 -5.49 5.53
C ASN A 69 -14.44 -6.63 6.33
N ARG A 70 -15.14 -7.53 5.63
CA ARG A 70 -15.75 -8.71 6.26
C ARG A 70 -14.98 -9.96 5.89
N ALA A 71 -14.49 -10.68 6.90
CA ALA A 71 -13.79 -11.94 6.73
C ALA A 71 -14.73 -13.01 6.20
N GLY A 72 -14.18 -13.98 5.48
CA GLY A 72 -14.98 -15.00 4.80
C GLY A 72 -14.14 -16.15 4.27
N VAL A 73 -14.78 -16.99 3.46
CA VAL A 73 -14.23 -18.22 2.89
C VAL A 73 -14.56 -18.36 1.43
N LEU A 74 -13.78 -19.19 0.73
CA LEU A 74 -14.10 -19.59 -0.63
C LEU A 74 -14.77 -20.97 -0.63
N GLN A 75 -15.71 -21.17 -1.55
CA GLN A 75 -16.25 -22.48 -1.89
C GLN A 75 -16.21 -22.67 -3.40
N VAL A 76 -15.90 -23.88 -3.87
CA VAL A 76 -15.87 -24.16 -5.31
C VAL A 76 -17.30 -24.06 -5.86
N ARG A 77 -17.47 -23.42 -7.02
CA ARG A 77 -18.80 -23.17 -7.60
C ARG A 77 -19.60 -24.44 -7.87
N SER A 78 -18.94 -25.54 -8.24
CA SER A 78 -19.59 -26.82 -8.54
C SER A 78 -20.14 -27.54 -7.30
N THR A 79 -19.78 -27.13 -6.09
CA THR A 79 -20.18 -27.81 -4.84
C THR A 79 -21.34 -27.11 -4.11
N VAL A 80 -21.91 -26.05 -4.69
CA VAL A 80 -22.90 -25.17 -4.03
C VAL A 80 -24.31 -25.74 -3.93
N GLU A 81 -24.56 -26.96 -4.41
CA GLU A 81 -25.79 -27.68 -4.06
C GLU A 81 -25.90 -27.99 -2.56
N ALA A 82 -24.81 -27.83 -1.79
CA ALA A 82 -24.82 -28.00 -0.35
C ALA A 82 -24.27 -26.75 0.36
N SER A 83 -25.14 -26.00 1.03
CA SER A 83 -24.79 -25.01 2.08
C SER A 83 -24.03 -25.63 3.27
N THR A 84 -23.64 -26.90 3.17
CA THR A 84 -22.86 -27.71 4.11
C THR A 84 -21.44 -28.02 3.60
N GLY A 85 -21.04 -27.54 2.43
CA GLY A 85 -19.72 -27.80 1.85
C GLY A 85 -18.56 -27.25 2.69
N GLU A 86 -17.49 -28.04 2.81
CA GLU A 86 -16.26 -27.66 3.51
C GLU A 86 -15.63 -26.43 2.83
N GLY A 87 -15.72 -25.28 3.50
CA GLY A 87 -15.13 -24.03 2.99
C GLY A 87 -13.62 -24.15 2.87
N ILE A 88 -13.04 -23.50 1.86
CA ILE A 88 -11.61 -23.32 1.73
C ILE A 88 -11.20 -22.20 2.70
N TRP A 89 -10.76 -22.61 3.89
CA TRP A 89 -10.16 -21.72 4.88
C TRP A 89 -8.65 -21.61 4.67
N PRO A 90 -8.03 -20.48 5.06
CA PRO A 90 -6.62 -20.49 5.38
C PRO A 90 -6.46 -21.24 6.71
N ALA A 91 -5.94 -22.46 6.68
CA ALA A 91 -5.55 -23.14 7.92
C ALA A 91 -4.32 -22.45 8.54
N GLU A 92 -4.09 -22.64 9.83
CA GLU A 92 -2.83 -22.23 10.45
C GLU A 92 -1.68 -22.99 9.75
N GLY A 93 -0.70 -22.25 9.21
CA GLY A 93 0.38 -22.81 8.39
C GLY A 93 0.11 -22.87 6.87
N ASP A 94 -1.08 -22.47 6.37
CA ASP A 94 -1.40 -22.41 4.94
C ASP A 94 -0.89 -21.12 4.24
N GLU A 95 0.13 -20.46 4.80
CA GLU A 95 0.70 -19.21 4.24
C GLU A 95 1.23 -19.36 2.81
N ASP A 96 1.54 -20.61 2.46
CA ASP A 96 2.10 -21.04 1.18
C ASP A 96 1.04 -21.52 0.17
N LYS A 97 -0.18 -21.76 0.64
CA LYS A 97 -1.22 -22.42 -0.15
C LYS A 97 -1.60 -21.55 -1.33
N LEU A 98 -1.56 -22.14 -2.52
CA LEU A 98 -2.00 -21.52 -3.75
C LEU A 98 -3.45 -21.92 -4.04
N LEU A 99 -4.25 -20.95 -4.42
CA LEU A 99 -5.53 -21.17 -5.04
C LEU A 99 -5.31 -21.36 -6.55
N GLY A 100 -5.68 -22.54 -7.04
CA GLY A 100 -5.64 -22.85 -8.47
C GLY A 100 -6.77 -22.19 -9.24
N THR A 101 -6.70 -22.29 -10.56
CA THR A 101 -7.74 -21.81 -11.48
C THR A 101 -9.10 -22.39 -11.16
N GLY A 102 -10.16 -21.60 -11.33
CA GLY A 102 -11.52 -22.08 -11.14
C GLY A 102 -12.51 -20.97 -10.81
N ASP A 103 -13.76 -21.39 -10.68
CA ASP A 103 -14.87 -20.56 -10.25
C ASP A 103 -15.17 -20.83 -8.77
N TYR A 104 -15.23 -19.77 -7.97
CA TYR A 104 -15.45 -19.84 -6.52
C TYR A 104 -16.53 -18.87 -6.08
N TYR A 105 -17.22 -19.17 -5.00
CA TYR A 105 -18.06 -18.20 -4.28
C TYR A 105 -17.36 -17.75 -3.01
N PHE A 106 -17.49 -16.47 -2.68
CA PHE A 106 -17.02 -15.94 -1.40
C PHE A 106 -18.18 -15.82 -0.41
N TRP A 107 -18.07 -16.47 0.75
CA TRP A 107 -19.08 -16.41 1.80
C TRP A 107 -18.53 -15.65 3.00
N VAL A 108 -19.29 -14.72 3.53
CA VAL A 108 -18.88 -13.90 4.67
C VAL A 108 -19.18 -14.63 5.98
N LYS A 109 -18.26 -14.54 6.94
CA LYS A 109 -18.47 -15.06 8.30
C LYS A 109 -19.37 -14.11 9.10
N SER A 110 -20.41 -14.66 9.73
CA SER A 110 -21.30 -13.98 10.66
C SER A 110 -21.45 -14.84 11.92
N GLY A 111 -20.69 -14.50 12.97
CA GLY A 111 -20.54 -15.36 14.14
C GLY A 111 -19.93 -16.71 13.75
N ASP A 112 -20.60 -17.80 14.10
CA ASP A 112 -20.18 -19.18 13.76
C ASP A 112 -20.78 -19.68 12.44
N THR A 113 -21.51 -18.83 11.73
CA THR A 113 -22.14 -19.17 10.44
C THR A 113 -21.46 -18.47 9.28
N ILE A 114 -21.67 -18.99 8.08
CA ILE A 114 -21.34 -18.31 6.83
C ILE A 114 -22.63 -17.86 6.15
N THR A 115 -22.61 -16.69 5.52
CA THR A 115 -23.76 -16.13 4.82
C THR A 115 -23.36 -15.54 3.47
N GLY A 116 -24.27 -15.67 2.51
CA GLY A 116 -24.19 -15.00 1.22
C GLY A 116 -24.81 -13.61 1.23
N GLU A 117 -25.47 -13.22 2.32
CA GLU A 117 -26.17 -11.94 2.43
C GLU A 117 -25.20 -10.85 2.87
N TYR A 118 -24.51 -10.24 1.91
CA TYR A 118 -23.62 -9.14 2.18
C TYR A 118 -23.59 -8.12 1.03
N SER A 119 -23.46 -6.85 1.39
CA SER A 119 -23.23 -5.77 0.42
C SER A 119 -21.80 -5.75 -0.11
N VAL A 120 -21.59 -5.18 -1.30
CA VAL A 120 -20.24 -5.01 -1.85
C VAL A 120 -19.80 -3.54 -1.78
N CYS A 121 -18.52 -3.33 -1.53
CA CYS A 121 -17.86 -2.04 -1.66
C CYS A 121 -17.40 -1.90 -3.11
N THR A 122 -17.82 -0.84 -3.79
CA THR A 122 -17.63 -0.67 -5.23
C THR A 122 -16.37 0.11 -5.60
N SER A 123 -15.85 0.89 -4.66
CA SER A 123 -14.77 1.84 -4.93
C SER A 123 -13.89 2.05 -3.71
N PHE A 124 -12.62 2.38 -3.97
CA PHE A 124 -11.66 2.71 -2.92
C PHE A 124 -12.11 3.90 -2.06
N ARG A 125 -12.81 4.87 -2.66
CA ARG A 125 -13.29 6.06 -1.95
C ARG A 125 -14.38 5.75 -0.92
N ASN A 126 -15.19 4.72 -1.17
CA ASN A 126 -16.24 4.26 -0.26
C ASN A 126 -15.72 3.24 0.77
N TRP A 127 -14.52 2.73 0.57
CA TRP A 127 -13.87 1.79 1.48
C TRP A 127 -13.18 2.54 2.63
N SER A 128 -13.26 1.99 3.84
CA SER A 128 -12.52 2.49 5.00
C SER A 128 -11.37 1.57 5.36
N LEU A 129 -10.24 2.14 5.75
CA LEU A 129 -9.11 1.39 6.31
C LEU A 129 -9.57 0.67 7.60
N PRO A 130 -9.46 -0.66 7.70
CA PRO A 130 -9.86 -1.36 8.92
C PRO A 130 -8.96 -1.01 10.10
N LEU A 131 -9.54 -0.97 11.30
CA LEU A 131 -8.82 -0.77 12.57
C LEU A 131 -7.76 -1.86 12.82
N THR A 132 -7.93 -3.02 12.22
CA THR A 132 -6.96 -4.12 12.26
C THR A 132 -6.76 -4.62 10.84
N ILE A 133 -5.56 -4.39 10.30
CA ILE A 133 -5.15 -4.99 9.03
C ILE A 133 -4.74 -6.45 9.27
N PRO A 134 -4.82 -7.33 8.26
CA PRO A 134 -4.43 -8.72 8.45
C PRO A 134 -2.96 -8.82 8.88
N ALA A 135 -2.67 -9.69 9.84
CA ALA A 135 -1.39 -9.73 10.55
C ALA A 135 -0.17 -9.82 9.62
N ARG A 136 -0.26 -10.54 8.51
CA ARG A 136 0.84 -10.67 7.54
C ARG A 136 1.23 -9.36 6.84
N TRP A 137 0.35 -8.36 6.84
CA TRP A 137 0.67 -7.02 6.36
C TRP A 137 1.28 -6.14 7.43
N ALA A 138 1.09 -6.46 8.71
CA ALA A 138 1.71 -5.73 9.81
C ALA A 138 3.23 -5.97 9.74
N GLY A 139 3.93 -5.14 8.97
CA GLY A 139 5.38 -5.14 8.88
C GLY A 139 6.02 -4.97 10.26
N GLY A 140 7.27 -5.43 10.39
CA GLY A 140 8.03 -5.36 11.64
C GLY A 140 7.94 -3.98 12.30
N LEU A 141 7.75 -3.99 13.63
CA LEU A 141 7.54 -2.80 14.46
C LEU A 141 8.49 -1.68 14.06
N TYR A 142 7.90 -0.57 13.60
CA TYR A 142 8.61 0.66 13.33
C TYR A 142 9.37 1.09 14.60
N ARG A 143 10.69 1.24 14.49
CA ARG A 143 11.48 1.91 15.53
C ARG A 143 11.39 3.41 15.28
N ALA A 144 10.54 4.08 16.06
CA ALA A 144 10.49 5.53 16.15
C ALA A 144 11.83 6.08 16.66
N GLY A 145 12.78 6.30 15.75
CA GLY A 145 14.15 6.69 16.10
C GLY A 145 14.70 7.86 15.29
N ASP A 146 14.81 7.75 13.97
CA ASP A 146 15.88 8.50 13.28
C ASP A 146 15.46 9.55 12.26
N ALA A 147 14.17 9.74 11.99
CA ALA A 147 13.73 10.75 11.03
C ALA A 147 12.90 11.84 11.72
N GLY A 148 13.53 12.96 12.03
CA GLY A 148 12.83 14.22 12.30
C GLY A 148 11.98 14.59 11.08
N GLU A 149 10.73 14.17 11.09
CA GLU A 149 9.83 14.25 9.95
C GLU A 149 9.26 15.66 9.83
N LYS A 150 9.92 16.49 9.02
CA LYS A 150 9.35 17.76 8.55
C LYS A 150 8.52 17.47 7.30
N THR A 151 7.42 18.20 7.11
CA THR A 151 6.70 18.19 5.85
C THR A 151 7.66 18.61 4.72
N VAL A 152 8.00 17.67 3.84
CA VAL A 152 8.92 17.92 2.73
C VAL A 152 8.12 18.17 1.44
N HIS A 153 8.55 19.14 0.63
CA HIS A 153 7.98 19.33 -0.71
C HIS A 153 8.14 18.06 -1.57
N ARG A 154 7.18 17.81 -2.48
CA ARG A 154 7.13 16.60 -3.33
C ARG A 154 8.45 16.28 -4.04
N SER A 155 9.08 17.28 -4.66
CA SER A 155 10.34 17.08 -5.39
C SER A 155 11.46 16.59 -4.45
N ALA A 156 11.52 17.14 -3.25
CA ALA A 156 12.46 16.73 -2.23
C ALA A 156 12.11 15.34 -1.65
N ALA A 157 10.83 15.02 -1.43
CA ALA A 157 10.42 13.67 -1.01
C ALA A 157 10.81 12.60 -2.04
N SER A 158 10.58 12.86 -3.34
CA SER A 158 10.99 11.95 -4.41
C SER A 158 12.50 11.75 -4.47
N ALA A 159 13.28 12.83 -4.30
CA ALA A 159 14.74 12.75 -4.25
C ALA A 159 15.23 11.95 -3.03
N VAL A 160 14.63 12.16 -1.86
CA VAL A 160 14.92 11.41 -0.63
C VAL A 160 14.66 9.92 -0.81
N VAL A 161 13.51 9.54 -1.39
CA VAL A 161 13.16 8.13 -1.60
C VAL A 161 14.15 7.44 -2.54
N LYS A 162 14.53 8.10 -3.64
CA LYS A 162 15.55 7.57 -4.57
C LYS A 162 16.92 7.44 -3.91
N TRP A 163 17.28 8.38 -3.04
CA TRP A 163 18.53 8.33 -2.28
C TRP A 163 18.54 7.21 -1.24
N LEU A 164 17.41 6.99 -0.54
CA LEU A 164 17.25 5.92 0.45
C LEU A 164 17.28 4.53 -0.20
N ASP A 165 16.49 4.33 -1.25
CA ASP A 165 16.35 3.00 -1.89
C ASP A 165 17.52 2.66 -2.81
N LYS A 166 18.13 3.69 -3.44
CA LYS A 166 19.27 3.64 -4.38
C LYS A 166 19.01 2.86 -5.68
N THR A 167 18.06 1.94 -5.67
CA THR A 167 17.74 1.00 -6.74
C THR A 167 16.23 0.79 -6.83
N CYS A 168 15.75 0.28 -7.96
CA CYS A 168 14.39 -0.20 -8.10
C CYS A 168 14.18 -1.42 -7.18
N ILE A 169 13.17 -1.38 -6.31
CA ILE A 169 12.94 -2.46 -5.33
C ILE A 169 12.59 -3.81 -5.96
N VAL A 170 12.15 -3.83 -7.23
CA VAL A 170 11.82 -5.05 -7.99
C VAL A 170 13.03 -5.57 -8.76
N THR A 171 13.72 -4.71 -9.51
CA THR A 171 14.73 -5.13 -10.49
C THR A 171 16.18 -4.91 -10.05
N GLY A 172 16.41 -4.11 -9.02
CA GLY A 172 17.74 -3.67 -8.62
C GLY A 172 18.38 -2.63 -9.56
N ALA A 173 17.70 -2.19 -10.62
CA ALA A 173 18.22 -1.17 -11.53
C ALA A 173 18.49 0.16 -10.81
N THR A 174 19.55 0.88 -11.19
CA THR A 174 19.93 2.18 -10.61
C THR A 174 19.47 3.38 -11.46
N THR A 175 19.03 3.13 -12.69
CA THR A 175 18.63 4.16 -13.66
C THR A 175 17.10 4.20 -13.85
N ALA A 176 16.61 5.31 -14.42
CA ALA A 176 15.18 5.53 -14.70
C ALA A 176 14.26 5.37 -13.47
N LEU A 177 14.76 5.69 -12.28
CA LEU A 177 14.02 5.58 -11.04
C LEU A 177 12.95 6.67 -10.90
N GLN A 178 11.76 6.26 -10.47
CA GLN A 178 10.64 7.10 -10.09
C GLN A 178 10.19 6.75 -8.67
N ALA A 179 9.74 7.77 -7.93
CA ALA A 179 9.09 7.54 -6.65
C ALA A 179 7.62 7.15 -6.91
N SER A 180 7.26 5.94 -6.50
CA SER A 180 5.92 5.38 -6.60
C SER A 180 5.24 5.43 -5.25
N TYR A 181 3.99 5.89 -5.23
CA TYR A 181 3.21 6.10 -4.01
C TYR A 181 2.48 4.83 -3.59
N MET A 182 2.53 4.46 -2.32
CA MET A 182 1.72 3.37 -1.75
C MET A 182 0.26 3.80 -1.61
N VAL A 183 -0.03 4.93 -0.97
CA VAL A 183 -1.31 5.61 -1.06
C VAL A 183 -1.23 6.58 -2.22
N PRO A 184 -1.96 6.34 -3.34
CA PRO A 184 -1.86 7.17 -4.54
C PRO A 184 -2.15 8.64 -4.23
N LYS A 185 -1.41 9.54 -4.88
CA LYS A 185 -1.56 10.97 -4.67
C LYS A 185 -2.98 11.48 -4.98
N ALA A 186 -3.67 10.83 -5.93
CA ALA A 186 -5.04 11.18 -6.31
C ALA A 186 -6.04 10.95 -5.17
N GLU A 187 -5.71 10.13 -4.17
CA GLU A 187 -6.57 9.81 -3.03
C GLU A 187 -6.19 10.62 -1.77
N GLY A 188 -5.62 11.82 -1.95
CA GLY A 188 -5.16 12.65 -0.83
C GLY A 188 -6.28 13.06 0.13
N GLU A 189 -7.50 13.27 -0.38
CA GLU A 189 -8.67 13.55 0.46
C GLU A 189 -9.05 12.34 1.31
N TRP A 190 -9.12 11.15 0.69
CA TRP A 190 -9.37 9.89 1.39
C TRP A 190 -8.30 9.65 2.46
N PHE A 191 -7.02 9.87 2.13
CA PHE A 191 -5.92 9.70 3.07
C PHE A 191 -6.06 10.63 4.29
N SER A 192 -6.37 11.90 4.06
CA SER A 192 -6.56 12.90 5.12
C SER A 192 -7.75 12.55 6.01
N ALA A 193 -8.80 11.97 5.43
CA ALA A 193 -9.98 11.52 6.16
C ALA A 193 -9.69 10.33 7.10
N HIS A 194 -8.62 9.58 6.85
CA HIS A 194 -8.20 8.40 7.63
C HIS A 194 -6.91 8.62 8.45
N ASP A 195 -6.47 9.87 8.64
CA ASP A 195 -5.20 10.21 9.30
C ASP A 195 -5.08 9.63 10.72
N GLU A 196 -6.16 9.68 11.50
CA GLU A 196 -6.21 9.10 12.86
C GLU A 196 -6.03 7.56 12.85
N LEU A 197 -6.53 6.88 11.82
CA LEU A 197 -6.37 5.43 11.67
C LEU A 197 -4.93 5.07 11.30
N PHE A 198 -4.29 5.85 10.41
CA PHE A 198 -2.86 5.68 10.13
C PHE A 198 -2.02 5.89 11.39
N THR A 199 -2.32 6.93 12.17
CA THR A 199 -1.66 7.22 13.46
C THR A 199 -1.76 6.04 14.42
N THR A 200 -2.96 5.46 14.53
CA THR A 200 -3.24 4.32 15.39
C THR A 200 -2.48 3.07 14.92
N LEU A 201 -2.53 2.76 13.62
CA LEU A 201 -1.93 1.56 13.04
C LEU A 201 -0.39 1.59 13.01
N VAL A 202 0.21 2.78 12.90
CA VAL A 202 1.67 2.94 12.88
C VAL A 202 2.27 3.05 14.29
N GLY A 203 1.45 3.35 15.30
CA GLY A 203 1.87 3.33 16.70
C GLY A 203 2.79 4.50 17.07
N GLY A 204 2.30 5.74 16.93
CA GLY A 204 3.02 6.92 17.42
C GLY A 204 2.40 8.26 17.01
N SER A 205 2.93 9.34 17.59
CA SER A 205 2.54 10.73 17.28
C SER A 205 3.27 11.31 16.05
N VAL A 206 3.58 10.47 15.07
CA VAL A 206 4.28 10.91 13.86
C VAL A 206 3.24 11.46 12.90
N ALA A 207 3.36 12.73 12.53
CA ALA A 207 2.45 13.35 11.56
C ALA A 207 2.53 12.58 10.23
N HIS A 208 1.39 12.03 9.80
CA HIS A 208 1.31 11.32 8.54
C HIS A 208 1.10 12.31 7.39
N HIS A 209 1.95 12.19 6.37
CA HIS A 209 1.87 13.05 5.21
C HIS A 209 1.87 12.22 3.94
N LEU A 210 0.97 12.57 3.02
CA LEU A 210 0.90 11.92 1.71
C LEU A 210 2.23 12.00 0.94
N ASN A 211 2.98 13.09 1.12
CA ASN A 211 4.31 13.30 0.52
C ASN A 211 5.46 12.83 1.43
N SER A 212 5.20 11.99 2.44
CA SER A 212 6.26 11.39 3.23
C SER A 212 7.02 10.33 2.43
N PRO A 213 8.35 10.21 2.58
CA PRO A 213 9.09 9.04 2.10
C PRO A 213 8.48 7.71 2.55
N ARG A 214 7.80 7.65 3.70
CA ARG A 214 7.10 6.44 4.19
C ARG A 214 5.97 5.96 3.28
N ASN A 215 5.45 6.85 2.44
CA ASN A 215 4.41 6.55 1.47
C ASN A 215 4.98 6.21 0.09
N MET A 216 6.30 6.04 -0.06
CA MET A 216 6.91 5.91 -1.38
C MET A 216 8.02 4.86 -1.47
N VAL A 217 8.14 4.24 -2.63
CA VAL A 217 9.25 3.36 -3.02
C VAL A 217 9.86 3.80 -4.34
N SER A 218 11.09 3.40 -4.62
CA SER A 218 11.73 3.59 -5.91
C SER A 218 11.43 2.43 -6.85
N LEU A 219 10.83 2.74 -8.00
CA LEU A 219 10.58 1.80 -9.11
C LEU A 219 11.19 2.34 -10.41
N ARG A 220 11.48 1.44 -11.36
CA ARG A 220 11.68 1.88 -12.74
C ARG A 220 10.40 2.50 -13.29
N ALA A 221 10.53 3.43 -14.23
CA ALA A 221 9.40 4.17 -14.79
C ALA A 221 8.33 3.27 -15.43
N ASP A 222 8.73 2.21 -16.13
CA ASP A 222 7.84 1.22 -16.75
C ASP A 222 7.04 0.44 -15.68
N LEU A 223 7.72 -0.06 -14.65
CA LEU A 223 7.05 -0.76 -13.54
C LEU A 223 6.12 0.14 -12.73
N ASN A 224 6.42 1.44 -12.65
CA ASN A 224 5.58 2.39 -11.95
C ASN A 224 4.32 2.75 -12.76
N MET A 225 4.50 3.43 -13.90
CA MET A 225 3.39 4.06 -14.63
C MET A 225 2.53 3.07 -15.41
N GLN A 226 3.15 2.04 -16.00
CA GLN A 226 2.45 1.03 -16.79
C GLN A 226 2.14 -0.22 -15.97
N GLY A 227 2.85 -0.45 -14.88
CA GLY A 227 2.64 -1.59 -14.00
C GLY A 227 1.75 -1.27 -12.80
N LEU A 228 2.38 -0.83 -11.71
CA LEU A 228 1.73 -0.67 -10.40
C LEU A 228 0.55 0.31 -10.44
N ASP A 229 0.70 1.45 -11.13
CA ASP A 229 -0.36 2.46 -11.28
C ASP A 229 -1.51 2.04 -12.20
N GLN A 230 -1.31 1.09 -13.12
CA GLN A 230 -2.40 0.52 -13.91
C GLN A 230 -3.07 -0.69 -13.26
N GLY A 231 -2.49 -1.24 -12.21
CA GLY A 231 -3.05 -2.40 -11.53
C GLY A 231 -2.62 -3.74 -12.13
N HIS A 232 -1.60 -3.76 -13.00
CA HIS A 232 -1.08 -5.01 -13.57
C HIS A 232 -0.51 -5.95 -12.49
N PHE A 233 0.04 -5.36 -11.41
CA PHE A 233 0.55 -6.09 -10.26
C PHE A 233 0.37 -5.31 -8.96
N VAL A 234 0.60 -6.00 -7.84
CA VAL A 234 0.68 -5.44 -6.49
C VAL A 234 1.84 -6.02 -5.71
N PHE A 235 2.20 -5.38 -4.60
CA PHE A 235 3.15 -5.93 -3.62
C PHE A 235 2.39 -6.54 -2.46
N ALA A 236 2.57 -7.83 -2.21
CA ALA A 236 1.85 -8.54 -1.16
C ALA A 236 2.78 -9.43 -0.31
N PRO A 237 2.43 -9.68 0.96
CA PRO A 237 3.09 -10.69 1.77
C PRO A 237 2.86 -12.10 1.22
N TYR A 238 3.92 -12.89 1.11
CA TYR A 238 3.91 -14.32 0.77
C TYR A 238 5.15 -15.00 1.37
N ARG A 239 4.98 -16.08 2.15
CA ARG A 239 6.07 -16.81 2.83
C ARG A 239 7.03 -15.92 3.63
N ASP A 240 6.49 -15.09 4.52
CA ASP A 240 7.21 -14.03 5.27
C ASP A 240 7.88 -12.93 4.43
N LYS A 241 7.87 -13.03 3.10
CA LYS A 241 8.51 -12.09 2.17
C LYS A 241 7.49 -11.18 1.54
N THR A 242 7.96 -10.08 0.94
CA THR A 242 7.12 -9.26 0.07
C THR A 242 7.43 -9.65 -1.35
N VAL A 243 6.40 -10.03 -2.11
CA VAL A 243 6.52 -10.45 -3.50
C VAL A 243 5.72 -9.55 -4.42
N MET A 244 6.05 -9.58 -5.71
CA MET A 244 5.24 -8.96 -6.76
C MET A 244 4.19 -9.97 -7.26
N VAL A 245 2.91 -9.66 -7.10
CA VAL A 245 1.80 -10.51 -7.56
C VAL A 245 1.17 -9.86 -8.78
N CYS A 246 1.34 -10.48 -9.95
CA CYS A 246 0.68 -10.09 -11.19
C CYS A 246 -0.72 -10.71 -11.25
N VAL A 247 -1.73 -9.93 -11.64
CA VAL A 247 -3.15 -10.33 -11.51
C VAL A 247 -4.01 -10.08 -12.75
N GLN A 248 -3.57 -9.21 -13.66
CA GLN A 248 -4.29 -8.91 -14.91
C GLN A 248 -3.69 -9.68 -16.07
N ASP A 249 -4.52 -10.07 -17.03
CA ASP A 249 -4.15 -10.82 -18.24
C ASP A 249 -3.10 -10.10 -19.10
N THR A 250 -3.18 -8.77 -19.16
CA THR A 250 -2.23 -7.88 -19.83
C THR A 250 -0.84 -7.83 -19.18
N ALA A 251 -0.65 -8.49 -18.02
CA ALA A 251 0.61 -8.49 -17.29
C ALA A 251 1.56 -9.64 -17.69
N GLY A 252 1.29 -10.39 -18.78
CA GLY A 252 2.04 -11.60 -19.16
C GLY A 252 3.56 -11.47 -19.09
N ASP A 253 4.15 -10.46 -19.74
CA ASP A 253 5.61 -10.25 -19.74
C ASP A 253 6.17 -9.95 -18.34
N LEU A 254 5.42 -9.19 -17.54
CA LEU A 254 5.78 -8.87 -16.16
C LEU A 254 5.65 -10.11 -15.27
N ALA A 255 4.60 -10.90 -15.48
CA ALA A 255 4.33 -12.10 -14.73
C ALA A 255 5.41 -13.14 -14.96
N HIS A 256 5.79 -13.38 -16.21
CA HIS A 256 6.88 -14.28 -16.57
C HIS A 256 8.20 -13.94 -15.83
N GLN A 257 8.49 -12.66 -15.62
CA GLN A 257 9.75 -12.23 -15.00
C GLN A 257 9.70 -12.08 -13.48
N TYR A 258 8.53 -11.71 -12.93
CA TYR A 258 8.43 -11.18 -11.58
C TYR A 258 7.26 -11.73 -10.76
N HIS A 259 6.35 -12.55 -11.32
CA HIS A 259 5.24 -13.12 -10.54
C HIS A 259 5.77 -13.96 -9.37
N LEU A 260 5.26 -13.68 -8.16
CA LEU A 260 5.68 -14.26 -6.88
C LEU A 260 7.18 -14.16 -6.57
N ARG A 261 7.91 -13.31 -7.30
CA ARG A 261 9.32 -13.04 -7.00
C ARG A 261 9.43 -12.11 -5.80
N GLU A 262 10.32 -12.46 -4.88
CA GLU A 262 10.71 -11.61 -3.76
C GLU A 262 11.27 -10.28 -4.24
N ILE A 263 10.84 -9.21 -3.59
CA ILE A 263 11.30 -7.84 -3.83
C ILE A 263 11.97 -7.26 -2.60
N ARG A 264 12.87 -6.28 -2.80
CA ARG A 264 13.58 -5.57 -1.72
C ARG A 264 12.69 -4.49 -1.09
N PHE A 265 11.54 -4.90 -0.55
CA PHE A 265 10.57 -3.97 0.01
C PHE A 265 11.09 -3.36 1.33
N PRO A 266 11.13 -2.03 1.49
CA PRO A 266 11.73 -1.38 2.66
C PRO A 266 10.76 -1.35 3.86
N ARG A 267 10.54 -2.54 4.47
CA ARG A 267 9.57 -2.77 5.56
C ARG A 267 9.78 -1.92 6.81
N GLU A 268 11.03 -1.56 7.11
CA GLU A 268 11.36 -0.70 8.27
C GLU A 268 10.91 0.76 8.06
N ARG A 269 10.81 1.19 6.79
CA ARG A 269 10.46 2.55 6.41
C ARG A 269 8.99 2.70 6.05
N ILE A 270 8.40 1.69 5.40
CA ILE A 270 7.02 1.73 4.91
C ILE A 270 6.15 0.87 5.83
N PRO A 271 5.26 1.49 6.62
CA PRO A 271 4.37 0.73 7.48
C PRO A 271 3.41 -0.15 6.67
N GLY A 272 3.04 -1.28 7.27
CA GLY A 272 2.15 -2.27 6.67
C GLY A 272 0.84 -1.72 6.13
N CYS A 273 0.23 -0.78 6.87
CA CYS A 273 -1.03 -0.14 6.49
C CYS A 273 -0.92 0.65 5.17
N TYR A 274 0.24 1.22 4.83
CA TYR A 274 0.45 1.88 3.53
C TYR A 274 0.47 0.85 2.40
N GLN A 275 1.17 -0.27 2.60
CA GLN A 275 1.23 -1.35 1.62
C GLN A 275 -0.16 -1.99 1.42
N PHE A 276 -0.89 -2.25 2.50
CA PHE A 276 -2.26 -2.78 2.46
C PHE A 276 -3.23 -1.80 1.79
N THR A 277 -3.07 -0.49 2.03
CA THR A 277 -3.85 0.54 1.34
C THR A 277 -3.59 0.53 -0.16
N ARG A 278 -2.33 0.37 -0.59
CA ARG A 278 -2.00 0.24 -2.02
C ARG A 278 -2.67 -0.97 -2.63
N PHE A 279 -2.58 -2.10 -1.93
CA PHE A 279 -3.25 -3.34 -2.31
C PHE A 279 -4.75 -3.08 -2.50
N ALA A 280 -5.43 -2.48 -1.51
CA ALA A 280 -6.85 -2.16 -1.61
C ALA A 280 -7.19 -1.25 -2.81
N TRP A 281 -6.43 -0.18 -3.04
CA TRP A 281 -6.64 0.70 -4.18
C TRP A 281 -6.54 -0.03 -5.52
N ASN A 282 -5.49 -0.85 -5.67
CA ASN A 282 -5.35 -1.70 -6.85
C ASN A 282 -6.52 -2.69 -6.97
N MET A 283 -7.04 -3.22 -5.86
CA MET A 283 -8.17 -4.15 -5.88
C MET A 283 -9.44 -3.51 -6.44
N PHE A 284 -9.81 -2.34 -5.93
CA PHE A 284 -10.97 -1.63 -6.46
C PHE A 284 -10.77 -1.20 -7.91
N LYS A 285 -9.54 -0.82 -8.29
CA LYS A 285 -9.25 -0.43 -9.68
C LYS A 285 -9.47 -1.58 -10.67
N PHE A 286 -9.09 -2.82 -10.34
CA PHE A 286 -9.32 -3.94 -11.24
C PHE A 286 -10.77 -4.43 -11.25
N SER A 287 -11.47 -4.34 -10.11
CA SER A 287 -12.83 -4.89 -9.98
C SER A 287 -13.91 -3.91 -10.41
N ALA A 288 -13.57 -2.64 -10.60
CA ALA A 288 -14.51 -1.54 -10.86
C ALA A 288 -15.55 -1.85 -11.95
N THR A 289 -15.14 -2.54 -13.04
CA THR A 289 -16.00 -2.86 -14.18
C THR A 289 -17.26 -3.64 -13.79
N HIS A 290 -17.18 -4.51 -12.79
CA HIS A 290 -18.28 -5.43 -12.44
C HIS A 290 -18.95 -5.10 -11.11
N LEU A 291 -18.27 -4.38 -10.21
CA LEU A 291 -18.81 -4.12 -8.87
C LEU A 291 -20.07 -3.26 -8.87
N GLY A 292 -20.23 -2.32 -9.82
CA GLY A 292 -21.44 -1.48 -9.90
C GLY A 292 -22.71 -2.28 -10.21
N GLU A 293 -22.62 -3.27 -11.10
CA GLU A 293 -23.73 -4.17 -11.45
C GLU A 293 -24.10 -5.06 -10.25
N ILE A 294 -23.10 -5.58 -9.56
CA ILE A 294 -23.28 -6.42 -8.38
C ILE A 294 -23.93 -5.62 -7.25
N ALA A 295 -23.40 -4.42 -6.94
CA ALA A 295 -23.92 -3.55 -5.89
C ALA A 295 -25.38 -3.15 -6.12
N SER A 296 -25.79 -2.98 -7.38
CA SER A 296 -27.20 -2.70 -7.73
C SER A 296 -28.14 -3.86 -7.36
N SER A 297 -27.62 -5.09 -7.27
CA SER A 297 -28.39 -6.30 -6.99
C SER A 297 -28.36 -6.70 -5.52
N VAL A 298 -27.23 -6.54 -4.83
CA VAL A 298 -27.04 -7.00 -3.43
C VAL A 298 -26.93 -5.86 -2.41
N GLY A 299 -26.99 -4.62 -2.87
CA GLY A 299 -26.76 -3.43 -2.07
C GLY A 299 -25.29 -3.02 -2.02
N GLU A 300 -25.07 -1.72 -1.92
CA GLU A 300 -23.75 -1.13 -1.76
C GLU A 300 -23.43 -0.96 -0.27
N VAL A 301 -22.18 -1.19 0.12
CA VAL A 301 -21.71 -0.80 1.45
C VAL A 301 -21.88 0.72 1.57
N PRO A 302 -22.64 1.23 2.57
CA PRO A 302 -22.81 2.66 2.75
C PRO A 302 -21.43 3.32 2.83
N SER A 303 -21.23 4.39 2.08
CA SER A 303 -20.00 5.19 2.18
C SER A 303 -19.79 5.56 3.64
N MET A 304 -18.78 4.94 4.26
CA MET A 304 -18.35 5.30 5.60
C MET A 304 -17.45 6.52 5.46
N THR A 305 -18.02 7.65 5.05
CA THR A 305 -17.35 8.92 5.23
C THR A 305 -17.07 9.03 6.72
N PRO A 306 -15.79 9.17 7.14
CA PRO A 306 -15.52 9.48 8.53
C PRO A 306 -16.30 10.75 8.89
N PRO A 307 -16.84 10.84 10.11
CA PRO A 307 -17.57 12.02 10.53
C PRO A 307 -16.72 13.27 10.23
N PRO A 308 -17.34 14.37 9.76
CA PRO A 308 -16.58 15.59 9.50
C PRO A 308 -15.77 15.93 10.76
N PRO A 309 -14.51 16.37 10.60
CA PRO A 309 -13.68 16.70 11.76
C PRO A 309 -14.45 17.67 12.66
N PRO A 310 -14.36 17.53 13.99
CA PRO A 310 -15.07 18.42 14.90
C PRO A 310 -14.72 19.86 14.54
N VAL A 311 -15.74 20.65 14.20
CA VAL A 311 -15.58 22.06 13.85
C VAL A 311 -14.75 22.71 14.96
N PRO A 312 -13.60 23.35 14.65
CA PRO A 312 -12.79 24.01 15.66
C PRO A 312 -13.70 24.93 16.45
N ARG A 313 -13.90 24.62 17.74
CA ARG A 313 -14.69 25.49 18.61
C ARG A 313 -13.94 26.82 18.62
N LEU A 314 -14.51 27.82 17.93
CA LEU A 314 -14.04 29.18 18.03
C LEU A 314 -13.84 29.48 19.51
N PRO A 315 -12.67 30.00 19.92
CA PRO A 315 -12.45 30.36 21.31
C PRO A 315 -13.64 31.20 21.75
N LYS A 316 -14.33 30.77 22.81
CA LYS A 316 -15.45 31.50 23.39
C LYS A 316 -14.99 32.94 23.52
N ARG A 317 -15.62 33.86 22.78
CA ARG A 317 -15.39 35.29 22.96
C ARG A 317 -15.47 35.54 24.47
N PRO A 318 -14.48 36.21 25.08
CA PRO A 318 -14.59 36.63 26.47
C PRO A 318 -15.93 37.35 26.62
N HIS A 319 -16.74 36.92 27.58
CA HIS A 319 -17.95 37.65 27.94
C HIS A 319 -17.54 39.10 28.26
N PRO A 320 -18.26 40.12 27.76
CA PRO A 320 -18.08 41.48 28.24
C PRO A 320 -18.32 41.45 29.75
N GLY A 321 -17.28 41.71 30.53
CA GLY A 321 -17.43 41.87 31.97
C GLY A 321 -18.39 43.02 32.26
N PRO A 322 -19.15 42.96 33.36
CA PRO A 322 -20.05 44.02 33.75
C PRO A 322 -19.24 45.29 34.07
N SER A 323 -19.66 46.39 33.45
CA SER A 323 -19.21 47.75 33.72
C SER A 323 -19.27 48.04 35.22
N GLY A 324 -18.10 48.21 35.83
CA GLY A 324 -17.96 48.71 37.20
C GLY A 324 -17.49 50.16 37.15
N ASP A 325 -18.32 51.04 37.70
CA ASP A 325 -18.10 52.47 37.81
C ASP A 325 -16.91 52.84 38.72
N GLY A 326 -16.16 53.86 38.27
CA GLY A 326 -15.59 54.95 39.08
C GLY A 326 -14.56 54.63 40.16
N HIS A 327 -13.34 55.17 40.01
CA HIS A 327 -12.97 56.39 40.73
C HIS A 327 -11.68 57.02 40.17
N GLU A 328 -11.67 58.36 40.18
CA GLU A 328 -10.64 59.28 39.73
C GLU A 328 -9.40 59.30 40.64
N THR A 329 -8.26 59.62 40.04
CA THR A 329 -7.23 60.62 40.41
C THR A 329 -6.04 60.29 39.50
N GLY A 330 -5.52 61.17 38.64
CA GLY A 330 -5.24 62.59 38.79
C GLY A 330 -3.71 62.73 38.74
N GLY A 331 -3.17 63.37 37.70
CA GLY A 331 -1.80 63.89 37.72
C GLY A 331 -0.95 63.68 36.46
N GLU A 332 -0.82 64.78 35.72
CA GLU A 332 0.44 65.33 35.17
C GLU A 332 0.99 64.76 33.84
N ASP A 333 0.65 65.49 32.76
CA ASP A 333 1.57 66.21 31.87
C ASP A 333 3.05 65.75 31.83
N GLU A 334 3.58 65.36 30.67
CA GLU A 334 4.63 66.13 29.98
C GLU A 334 5.03 65.54 28.62
N TRP A 335 5.66 66.41 27.83
CA TRP A 335 5.91 66.43 26.41
C TRP A 335 6.72 65.29 25.77
N GLY A 336 6.29 64.91 24.57
CA GLY A 336 6.94 65.33 23.31
C GLY A 336 8.46 65.25 23.17
N GLY A 337 8.92 64.18 22.50
CA GLY A 337 9.90 64.28 21.42
C GLY A 337 11.38 64.09 21.76
N ARG A 338 12.02 63.09 21.14
CA ARG A 338 13.22 63.32 20.32
C ARG A 338 13.69 62.07 19.55
N SER A 339 14.16 62.40 18.37
CA SER A 339 15.01 61.69 17.42
C SER A 339 16.29 61.11 18.02
N GLY A 340 16.82 60.08 17.35
CA GLY A 340 18.16 59.53 17.62
C GLY A 340 18.57 58.47 16.59
N GLU A 341 19.17 58.93 15.50
CA GLU A 341 20.01 58.17 14.56
C GLU A 341 21.27 57.58 15.22
N GLN A 342 21.97 56.75 14.43
CA GLN A 342 23.34 56.19 14.62
C GLN A 342 23.36 54.89 15.42
N GLY A 343 24.02 53.82 15.00
CA GLY A 343 24.99 53.61 13.93
C GLY A 343 25.79 52.34 14.28
N GLY A 344 26.58 51.82 13.34
CA GLY A 344 27.74 50.99 13.69
C GLY A 344 27.73 49.53 13.21
N ASN A 345 28.37 49.35 12.06
CA ASN A 345 29.27 48.25 11.68
C ASN A 345 29.88 47.42 12.83
N SER A 346 30.10 46.12 12.58
CA SER A 346 31.40 45.39 12.65
C SER A 346 31.13 43.87 12.64
N THR A 347 31.51 43.12 11.60
CA THR A 347 32.81 42.46 11.33
C THR A 347 33.27 41.43 12.37
N GLY A 348 33.57 40.22 11.88
CA GLY A 348 34.37 39.18 12.54
C GLY A 348 33.65 37.83 12.53
N GLY A 349 34.15 36.73 11.96
CA GLY A 349 35.51 36.38 11.56
C GLY A 349 35.90 35.04 12.19
N GLY A 350 36.40 34.11 11.38
CA GLY A 350 37.13 32.90 11.81
C GLY A 350 36.23 31.71 12.21
N GLY A 351 36.51 30.46 11.81
CA GLY A 351 37.74 29.87 11.32
C GLY A 351 38.05 28.60 12.14
N GLY A 352 38.43 27.52 11.47
CA GLY A 352 38.90 26.27 12.07
C GLY A 352 37.98 25.09 11.73
N GLY A 353 38.35 24.11 10.90
CA GLY A 353 39.69 23.54 10.69
C GLY A 353 39.83 22.30 11.56
N GLY A 354 39.52 21.13 11.00
CA GLY A 354 39.67 19.83 11.68
C GLY A 354 39.69 18.71 10.66
N ARG A 355 40.89 18.33 10.23
CA ARG A 355 41.22 17.28 9.28
C ARG A 355 41.88 16.12 10.04
N SER A 356 41.79 14.92 9.48
CA SER A 356 42.60 13.71 9.79
C SER A 356 42.04 12.81 10.91
N GLY A 357 42.04 11.48 10.80
CA GLY A 357 42.95 10.66 10.01
C GLY A 357 42.48 9.24 9.71
N ASN A 358 43.31 8.61 8.87
CA ASN A 358 43.25 7.26 8.33
C ASN A 358 43.28 6.15 9.38
N GLY A 359 42.75 5.00 9.00
CA GLY A 359 43.00 3.71 9.65
C GLY A 359 42.63 2.55 8.73
N ALA A 360 43.47 2.30 7.73
CA ALA A 360 43.46 1.06 6.96
C ALA A 360 44.08 -0.05 7.81
N ARG A 361 43.51 -1.27 7.75
CA ARG A 361 44.21 -2.50 8.10
C ARG A 361 43.69 -3.63 7.23
N GLU A 362 44.52 -4.00 6.25
CA GLU A 362 44.51 -5.29 5.55
C GLU A 362 45.26 -6.36 6.38
N GLU A 363 45.26 -7.59 5.84
CA GLU A 363 45.88 -8.86 6.27
C GLU A 363 44.95 -9.78 7.10
N GLY A 364 44.70 -11.04 6.75
CA GLY A 364 45.19 -11.88 5.65
C GLY A 364 44.76 -13.35 5.81
N TRP A 365 44.72 -14.06 4.68
CA TRP A 365 45.09 -15.47 4.43
C TRP A 365 44.34 -16.69 5.06
N ALA A 366 43.73 -17.46 4.14
CA ALA A 366 44.01 -18.87 3.75
C ALA A 366 43.58 -20.10 4.61
N GLY A 367 43.03 -21.09 3.89
CA GLY A 367 42.87 -22.52 4.26
C GLY A 367 41.50 -23.06 3.80
N GLY A 368 41.35 -23.76 2.67
CA GLY A 368 41.60 -25.21 2.49
C GLY A 368 40.42 -26.00 3.08
N GLY A 369 39.55 -26.72 2.35
CA GLY A 369 39.76 -27.79 1.38
C GLY A 369 39.00 -29.03 1.88
N GLY A 370 38.36 -29.83 0.99
CA GLY A 370 37.85 -31.15 1.36
C GLY A 370 36.58 -31.59 0.65
N ALA A 371 36.76 -32.38 -0.41
CA ALA A 371 35.75 -33.24 -1.01
C ALA A 371 35.58 -34.52 -0.17
N SER A 372 34.36 -35.06 -0.12
CA SER A 372 34.01 -36.49 -0.05
C SER A 372 32.54 -36.63 -0.43
#